data_AF-A0A353K0W1-F1
#
_entry.id   AF-A0A353K0W1-F1
#
_cell.length_a   1.000
_cell.length_b   1.000
_cell.length_c   1.000
_cell.angle_alpha   90.00
_cell.angle_beta   90.00
_cell.angle_gamma   90.00
#
_symmetry.space_group_name_H-M   'P 1'
#
loop_
_entity.id
_entity.type
_entity.pdbx_description
1 polymer ?
#
loop_
_entity_poly.entity_id
_entity_poly.type
_entity_poly.pdbx_seq_one_letter_code
_entity_poly.pdbx_strand_id
1 'polypeptide(L)'
;PQAIALILCYLQSDKAAQILSGLPEDMQADVAMRIATMSNTSQMVIEEVEGILQKKLSNVVRSDIGTIGGVKPLVDILNNVDRGTEKSILDELDRNEPELAEKIRSNMFIFEDITTLDNTSIQRVLREVDT
;
A
#
# COMPACT_ATOMS: atom_id res chain seq x y z
N PRO A 1 28.56 -9.17 4.09
CA PRO A 1 28.72 -7.69 4.10
C PRO A 1 28.14 -6.98 2.86
N GLN A 2 28.55 -7.36 1.64
CA GLN A 2 28.12 -6.68 0.39
C GLN A 2 26.60 -6.67 0.17
N ALA A 3 25.92 -7.79 0.41
CA ALA A 3 24.46 -7.88 0.28
C ALA A 3 23.72 -7.02 1.32
N ILE A 4 24.26 -6.91 2.55
CA ILE A 4 23.70 -6.08 3.62
C ILE A 4 23.83 -4.60 3.22
N ALA A 5 25.01 -4.18 2.75
CA ALA A 5 25.25 -2.83 2.24
C ALA A 5 24.27 -2.46 1.12
N LEU A 6 24.06 -3.37 0.16
CA LEU A 6 23.11 -3.16 -0.92
C LEU A 6 21.68 -2.98 -0.40
N ILE A 7 21.20 -3.86 0.48
CA ILE A 7 19.85 -3.76 1.06
C ILE A 7 19.68 -2.43 1.81
N LEU A 8 20.67 -2.01 2.60
CA LEU A 8 20.62 -0.76 3.36
C LEU A 8 20.56 0.48 2.46
N CYS A 9 21.19 0.47 1.28
CA CYS A 9 21.07 1.56 0.30
C CYS A 9 19.67 1.75 -0.28
N TYR A 10 18.80 0.73 -0.20
CA TYR A 10 17.41 0.78 -0.68
C TYR A 10 16.38 1.03 0.42
N LEU A 11 16.80 1.18 1.67
CA LEU A 11 15.91 1.50 2.78
C LEU A 11 15.89 3.01 3.04
N GLN A 12 14.81 3.48 3.66
CA GLN A 12 14.79 4.82 4.24
C GLN A 12 15.91 4.96 5.27
N SER A 13 16.56 6.13 5.29
CA SER A 13 17.79 6.34 6.06
C SER A 13 17.63 6.08 7.56
N ASP A 14 16.44 6.32 8.12
CA ASP A 14 16.09 6.01 9.51
C ASP A 14 16.07 4.50 9.79
N LYS A 15 15.49 3.71 8.89
CA LYS A 15 15.46 2.23 8.99
C LYS A 15 16.82 1.62 8.74
N ALA A 16 17.57 2.15 7.77
CA ALA A 16 18.93 1.71 7.50
C ALA A 16 19.84 1.96 8.70
N ALA A 17 19.72 3.12 9.35
CA ALA A 17 20.48 3.45 10.56
C ALA A 17 20.16 2.51 11.72
N GLN A 18 18.87 2.22 11.96
CA GLN A 18 18.45 1.26 12.99
C GLN A 18 19.06 -0.13 12.76
N ILE A 19 19.00 -0.63 11.52
CA ILE A 19 19.54 -1.95 11.19
C ILE A 19 21.05 -1.96 11.29
N LEU A 20 21.75 -0.93 10.78
CA LEU A 20 23.20 -0.82 10.88
C LEU A 20 23.65 -0.82 12.34
N SER A 21 22.97 -0.08 13.22
CA SER A 21 23.27 -0.03 14.66
C SER A 21 23.03 -1.35 15.40
N GLY A 22 22.20 -2.24 14.84
CA GLY A 22 21.91 -3.56 15.41
C GLY A 22 22.87 -4.67 14.97
N LEU A 23 23.83 -4.38 14.08
CA LEU A 23 24.84 -5.36 13.66
C LEU A 23 26.01 -5.43 14.67
N PRO A 24 26.76 -6.55 14.71
CA PRO A 24 28.03 -6.62 15.43
C PRO A 24 29.01 -5.52 15.00
N GLU A 25 29.75 -4.92 15.94
CA GLU A 25 30.64 -3.76 15.69
C GLU A 25 31.63 -3.97 14.53
N ASP A 26 32.20 -5.17 14.43
CA ASP A 26 33.12 -5.57 13.36
C ASP A 26 32.45 -5.57 11.97
N MET A 27 31.16 -5.89 11.92
CA MET A 27 30.37 -5.86 10.69
C MET A 27 29.85 -4.46 10.34
N GLN A 28 29.60 -3.60 11.33
CA GLN A 28 29.12 -2.23 11.09
C GLN A 28 30.12 -1.45 10.23
N ALA A 29 31.40 -1.50 10.60
CA ALA A 29 32.47 -0.80 9.90
C ALA A 29 32.65 -1.31 8.46
N ASP A 30 32.64 -2.63 8.25
CA ASP A 30 32.77 -3.23 6.92
C ASP A 30 31.56 -2.88 6.03
N VAL A 31 30.34 -2.97 6.56
CA VAL A 31 29.12 -2.60 5.82
C VAL A 31 29.09 -1.12 5.47
N ALA A 32 29.44 -0.22 6.39
CA ALA A 32 29.51 1.22 6.12
C ALA A 32 30.55 1.57 5.05
N MET A 33 31.73 0.92 5.09
CA MET A 33 32.77 1.08 4.08
C MET A 33 32.29 0.60 2.69
N ARG A 34 31.57 -0.52 2.62
CA ARG A 34 30.97 -1.00 1.37
C ARG A 34 29.95 -0.01 0.82
N ILE A 35 29.05 0.52 1.64
CA ILE A 35 28.08 1.55 1.21
C ILE A 35 28.80 2.78 0.64
N ALA A 36 29.83 3.27 1.33
CA ALA A 36 30.57 4.46 0.93
C ALA A 36 31.41 4.28 -0.35
N THR A 37 31.87 3.06 -0.63
CA THR A 37 32.73 2.73 -1.78
C THR A 37 31.96 2.11 -2.96
N MET A 38 30.64 1.94 -2.84
CA MET A 38 29.81 1.41 -3.91
C MET A 38 29.66 2.42 -5.05
N SER A 39 30.56 2.34 -6.03
CA SER A 39 30.48 3.05 -7.30
C SER A 39 29.82 2.17 -8.36
N ASN A 40 28.69 2.63 -8.89
CA ASN A 40 27.87 2.02 -9.95
C ASN A 40 27.37 0.60 -9.65
N THR A 41 26.20 0.51 -8.99
CA THR A 41 25.38 -0.70 -9.02
C THR A 41 24.91 -0.94 -10.45
N SER A 42 25.41 -2.01 -11.09
CA SER A 42 24.86 -2.55 -12.33
C SER A 42 23.35 -2.79 -12.14
N GLN A 43 22.54 -2.21 -13.02
CA GLN A 43 21.07 -2.35 -13.04
C GLN A 43 20.61 -3.81 -12.85
N MET A 44 21.41 -4.77 -13.32
CA MET A 44 21.17 -6.20 -13.21
C MET A 44 21.13 -6.74 -11.76
N VAL A 45 21.91 -6.16 -10.84
CA VAL A 45 21.95 -6.61 -9.43
C VAL A 45 20.72 -6.10 -8.66
N ILE A 46 20.15 -4.98 -9.11
CA ILE A 46 18.92 -4.41 -8.53
C ILE A 46 17.75 -5.38 -8.74
N GLU A 47 17.57 -5.83 -9.98
CA GLU A 47 16.49 -6.74 -10.37
C GLU A 47 16.59 -8.11 -9.66
N GLU A 48 17.81 -8.62 -9.47
CA GLU A 48 18.03 -9.90 -8.79
C GLU A 48 17.76 -9.81 -7.28
N VAL A 49 18.10 -8.68 -6.65
CA VAL A 49 17.80 -8.44 -5.24
C VAL A 49 16.33 -8.17 -5.01
N GLU A 50 15.64 -7.44 -5.88
CA GLU A 50 14.17 -7.30 -5.83
C GLU A 50 13.49 -8.67 -5.92
N GLY A 51 13.90 -9.54 -6.85
CA GLY A 51 13.34 -10.88 -6.99
C GLY A 51 13.58 -11.77 -5.76
N ILE A 52 14.77 -11.71 -5.15
CA ILE A 52 15.09 -12.47 -3.94
C ILE A 52 14.37 -11.90 -2.71
N LEU A 53 14.28 -10.56 -2.57
CA LEU A 53 13.52 -9.91 -1.49
C LEU A 53 12.04 -10.28 -1.60
N GLN A 54 11.45 -10.15 -2.80
CA GLN A 54 10.04 -10.47 -3.04
C GLN A 54 9.74 -11.94 -2.70
N LYS A 55 10.62 -12.86 -3.08
CA LYS A 55 10.47 -14.30 -2.82
C LYS A 55 10.69 -14.70 -1.35
N LYS A 56 11.49 -13.95 -0.60
CA LYS A 56 11.72 -14.20 0.83
C LYS A 56 10.71 -13.47 1.73
N LEU A 57 10.32 -12.25 1.37
CA LEU A 57 9.27 -11.49 2.05
C LEU A 57 7.89 -12.11 1.82
N SER A 58 7.59 -12.71 0.67
CA SER A 58 6.34 -13.44 0.48
C SER A 58 6.15 -14.63 1.43
N ASN A 59 7.25 -15.22 1.91
CA ASN A 59 7.22 -16.32 2.88
C ASN A 59 7.21 -15.86 4.34
N VAL A 60 7.76 -14.68 4.66
CA VAL A 60 7.78 -14.11 6.03
C VAL A 60 6.55 -13.24 6.29
N VAL A 61 6.00 -12.62 5.26
CA VAL A 61 4.86 -11.70 5.35
C VAL A 61 3.57 -12.39 4.94
N ARG A 62 3.32 -13.56 5.52
CA ARG A 62 1.98 -14.19 5.46
C ARG A 62 1.04 -13.70 6.56
N SER A 63 1.49 -12.77 7.41
CA SER A 63 0.68 -12.27 8.53
C SER A 63 0.25 -10.80 8.45
N ASP A 64 0.94 -9.86 7.77
CA ASP A 64 0.52 -8.44 7.79
C ASP A 64 1.00 -7.59 6.57
N ILE A 65 0.91 -8.09 5.33
CA ILE A 65 0.70 -7.17 4.20
C ILE A 65 -0.81 -7.00 4.13
N GLY A 66 -1.32 -5.93 4.74
CA GLY A 66 -2.63 -5.43 4.40
C GLY A 66 -2.69 -5.30 2.87
N THR A 67 -3.63 -6.00 2.25
CA THR A 67 -3.84 -6.07 0.81
C THR A 67 -3.66 -4.69 0.17
N ILE A 68 -2.53 -4.45 -0.49
CA ILE A 68 -2.29 -3.20 -1.24
C ILE A 68 -3.15 -3.29 -2.50
N GLY A 69 -4.40 -2.86 -2.39
CA GLY A 69 -5.41 -2.92 -3.46
C GLY A 69 -6.66 -3.72 -3.09
N GLY A 70 -7.52 -3.94 -4.09
CA GLY A 70 -8.81 -4.58 -3.92
C GLY A 70 -9.98 -3.59 -3.92
N VAL A 71 -11.17 -4.10 -3.63
CA VAL A 71 -12.43 -3.35 -3.78
C VAL A 71 -12.45 -2.07 -2.94
N LYS A 72 -11.94 -2.11 -1.70
CA LYS A 72 -12.05 -1.00 -0.76
C LYS A 72 -11.24 0.25 -1.19
N PRO A 73 -9.93 0.15 -1.50
CA PRO A 73 -9.18 1.31 -2.02
C PRO A 73 -9.74 1.86 -3.34
N LEU A 74 -10.25 1.00 -4.23
CA LEU A 74 -10.83 1.44 -5.49
C LEU A 74 -12.14 2.21 -5.28
N VAL A 75 -12.99 1.73 -4.37
CA VAL A 75 -14.22 2.44 -3.96
C VAL A 75 -13.89 3.82 -3.39
N ASP A 76 -12.88 3.93 -2.53
CA ASP A 76 -12.46 5.22 -1.97
C ASP A 76 -11.99 6.20 -3.06
N ILE A 77 -11.28 5.71 -4.08
CA ILE A 77 -10.88 6.52 -5.25
C ILE A 77 -12.10 6.93 -6.07
N LEU A 78 -13.00 5.99 -6.38
CA LEU A 78 -14.19 6.25 -7.19
C LEU A 78 -15.17 7.22 -6.53
N ASN A 79 -15.24 7.23 -5.19
CA ASN A 79 -16.04 8.21 -4.45
C ASN A 79 -15.50 9.65 -4.54
N ASN A 80 -14.26 9.86 -5.00
CA ASN A 80 -13.60 11.17 -5.05
C ASN A 80 -13.31 11.70 -6.47
N VAL A 81 -13.62 10.93 -7.52
CA VAL A 81 -13.49 11.38 -8.92
C VAL A 81 -14.79 12.03 -9.40
N ASP A 82 -14.76 12.67 -10.57
CA ASP A 82 -16.00 13.19 -11.17
C ASP A 82 -16.90 12.05 -11.67
N ARG A 83 -18.20 12.33 -11.71
CA ARG A 83 -19.25 11.39 -12.09
C ARG A 83 -19.08 10.81 -13.51
N GLY A 84 -18.42 11.54 -14.41
CA GLY A 84 -18.15 11.06 -15.77
C GLY A 84 -17.11 9.96 -15.78
N THR A 85 -15.99 10.18 -15.07
CA THR A 85 -14.92 9.19 -14.89
C THR A 85 -15.40 7.96 -14.13
N GLU A 86 -16.14 8.15 -13.03
CA GLU A 86 -16.74 7.05 -12.26
C GLU A 86 -17.58 6.12 -13.15
N LYS A 87 -18.55 6.69 -13.87
CA LYS A 87 -19.45 5.94 -14.75
C LYS A 87 -18.70 5.19 -15.84
N SER A 88 -17.73 5.84 -16.49
CA SER A 88 -16.93 5.21 -17.54
C SER A 88 -16.15 4.01 -17.03
N ILE A 89 -15.62 4.07 -15.81
CA ILE A 89 -14.86 2.96 -15.21
C ILE A 89 -15.79 1.81 -14.82
N LEU A 90 -16.95 2.12 -14.21
CA LEU A 90 -17.93 1.10 -13.85
C LEU A 90 -18.53 0.39 -15.08
N ASP A 91 -18.83 1.13 -16.15
CA ASP A 91 -19.36 0.55 -17.40
C ASP A 91 -18.36 -0.43 -18.05
N GLU A 92 -17.06 -0.11 -17.99
CA GLU A 92 -16.00 -0.99 -18.51
C GLU A 92 -15.77 -2.20 -17.60
N LEU A 93 -15.85 -2.03 -16.29
CA LEU A 93 -15.79 -3.14 -15.33
C LEU A 93 -16.98 -4.09 -15.50
N ASP A 94 -18.18 -3.57 -15.76
CA ASP A 94 -19.39 -4.39 -15.94
C ASP A 94 -19.33 -5.28 -17.18
N ARG A 95 -18.65 -4.82 -18.23
CA ARG A 95 -18.43 -5.61 -19.47
C ARG A 95 -17.42 -6.73 -19.29
N ASN A 96 -16.36 -6.48 -18.52
CA ASN A 96 -15.24 -7.41 -18.40
C ASN A 96 -15.41 -8.36 -17.19
N GLU A 97 -15.87 -7.84 -16.06
CA GLU A 97 -16.03 -8.55 -14.78
C GLU A 97 -17.28 -8.06 -14.01
N PRO A 98 -18.50 -8.48 -14.41
CA PRO A 98 -19.75 -7.98 -13.83
C PRO A 98 -19.88 -8.25 -12.31
N GLU A 99 -19.35 -9.37 -11.81
CA GLU A 99 -19.37 -9.68 -10.37
C GLU A 99 -18.52 -8.70 -9.55
N LEU A 100 -17.41 -8.20 -10.12
CA LEU A 100 -16.55 -7.22 -9.46
C LEU A 100 -17.20 -5.83 -9.49
N ALA A 101 -17.86 -5.47 -10.59
CA ALA A 101 -18.60 -4.22 -10.72
C ALA A 101 -19.74 -4.11 -9.69
N GLU A 102 -20.52 -5.18 -9.50
CA GLU A 102 -21.55 -5.25 -8.44
C GLU A 102 -20.95 -5.12 -7.04
N LYS A 103 -19.80 -5.77 -6.81
CA LYS A 103 -19.10 -5.68 -5.53
C LYS A 103 -18.58 -4.26 -5.26
N ILE A 104 -18.12 -3.53 -6.28
CA ILE A 104 -17.71 -2.13 -6.14
C ILE A 104 -18.93 -1.25 -5.87
N ARG A 105 -20.00 -1.36 -6.67
CA ARG A 105 -21.25 -0.59 -6.48
C ARG A 105 -21.85 -0.75 -5.09
N SER A 106 -21.92 -1.99 -4.59
CA SER A 106 -22.43 -2.26 -3.24
C SER A 106 -21.56 -1.72 -2.10
N ASN A 107 -20.29 -1.40 -2.37
CA ASN A 107 -19.37 -0.84 -1.37
C ASN A 107 -19.21 0.69 -1.51
N MET A 108 -19.69 1.31 -2.60
CA MET A 108 -19.75 2.77 -2.73
C MET A 108 -20.74 3.32 -1.70
N PHE A 109 -20.22 4.10 -0.75
CA PHE A 109 -20.99 4.67 0.34
C PHE A 109 -21.80 5.86 -0.20
N ILE A 110 -23.12 5.70 -0.23
CA ILE A 110 -24.05 6.67 -0.80
C ILE A 110 -24.37 7.71 0.29
N PHE A 111 -23.69 8.86 0.27
CA PHE A 111 -24.08 10.02 1.11
C PHE A 111 -25.49 10.55 0.75
N GLU A 112 -26.00 10.21 -0.44
CA GLU A 112 -27.35 10.56 -0.89
C GLU A 112 -28.47 9.76 -0.19
N ASP A 113 -28.18 8.62 0.46
CA ASP A 113 -29.18 7.82 1.16
C ASP A 113 -29.64 8.44 2.49
N ILE A 114 -28.95 9.47 2.99
CA ILE A 114 -29.42 10.29 4.13
C ILE A 114 -30.80 10.88 3.83
N THR A 115 -31.10 11.17 2.56
CA THR A 115 -32.42 11.70 2.17
C THR A 115 -33.55 10.67 2.26
N THR A 116 -33.23 9.38 2.34
CA THR A 116 -34.20 8.28 2.49
C THR A 116 -34.42 7.86 3.94
N LEU A 117 -33.62 8.39 4.88
CA LEU A 117 -33.80 8.14 6.30
C LEU A 117 -35.01 8.91 6.83
N ASP A 118 -35.82 8.25 7.65
CA ASP A 118 -36.91 8.91 8.34
C ASP A 118 -36.37 9.93 9.36
N ASN A 119 -37.13 11.00 9.58
CA ASN A 119 -36.74 12.12 10.45
C ASN A 119 -36.29 11.68 11.86
N THR A 120 -36.80 10.56 12.38
CA THR A 120 -36.46 10.02 13.70
C THR A 120 -35.04 9.46 13.73
N SER A 121 -34.64 8.76 12.67
CA SER A 121 -33.31 8.19 12.51
C SER A 121 -32.25 9.29 12.38
N ILE A 122 -32.53 10.35 11.62
CA ILE A 122 -31.64 11.51 11.49
C ILE A 122 -31.45 12.23 12.83
N GLN A 123 -32.52 12.48 13.58
CA GLN A 123 -32.46 13.14 14.89
C GLN A 123 -31.64 12.35 15.93
N ARG A 124 -31.63 11.02 15.82
CA ARG A 124 -30.86 10.16 16.73
C ARG A 124 -29.37 10.21 16.40
N VAL A 125 -29.02 10.17 15.11
CA VAL A 125 -27.62 10.30 14.66
C VAL A 125 -27.05 11.67 15.03
N LEU A 126 -27.80 12.75 14.83
CA LEU A 126 -27.36 14.11 15.20
C LEU A 126 -27.12 14.31 16.70
N ARG A 127 -27.69 13.46 17.58
CA ARG A 127 -27.47 13.51 19.03
C ARG A 127 -26.19 12.81 19.49
N GLU A 128 -25.62 11.94 18.65
CA GLU A 128 -24.43 11.15 18.96
C GLU A 128 -23.15 11.75 18.30
N VAL A 129 -23.29 12.82 17.53
CA VAL A 129 -22.16 13.57 16.97
C VAL A 129 -21.80 14.70 17.93
N ASP A 130 -20.67 14.56 18.61
CA ASP A 130 -20.08 15.64 19.40
C ASP A 130 -19.63 16.78 18.48
N THR A 131 -19.81 18.02 18.96
CA THR A 131 -19.51 19.26 18.22
C THR A 131 -18.03 19.61 18.24
#